data_AF-A0AAY5E8I0-F1
#
_entry.id   AF-A0AAY5E8I0-F1
#
_cell.length_a   1.000
_cell.length_b   1.000
_cell.length_c   1.000
_cell.angle_alpha   90.00
_cell.angle_beta   90.00
_cell.angle_gamma   90.00
#
_symmetry.space_group_name_H-M   'P 1'
#
loop_
_entity.id
_entity.type
_entity.pdbx_description
1 polymer ?
#
loop_
_entity_poly.entity_id
_entity_poly.type
_entity_poly.pdbx_seq_one_letter_code
_entity_poly.pdbx_strand_id
1 'polypeptide(L)'
;MATNETAEESVDGPYYLEKVSIPEDSEDGFDYEEITVEEESISEGEEDLEAAVKALRDRFDGSESVIQRPSSDKQPITAIPEVVDDFLRNFLAKMGMHRTLDCFQTEWFEMLQKGTLKTEQIGFIPDAYTHNQLLDNELKNIQRERDNYKQAAFQAGETIVKLQKERDFHRLQHTRVVQEKNRLIEDIKRLKKHYASYEPALRQLNEKYQMVLRQKMLISIERDRISGQVHNLDSTCKMHSSQNGQQKKRGTCGLIA
;
A
#
# COMPACT_ATOMS: atom_id res chain seq x y z
N MET A 1 30.29 7.05 61.61
CA MET A 1 29.96 5.71 62.13
C MET A 1 28.45 5.60 62.26
N ALA A 2 27.94 4.40 61.95
CA ALA A 2 26.53 3.94 61.91
C ALA A 2 25.71 4.47 60.72
N THR A 3 25.64 3.80 59.55
CA THR A 3 24.91 2.56 59.18
C THR A 3 23.41 2.57 59.51
N ASN A 4 22.59 2.67 58.47
CA ASN A 4 21.42 1.79 58.34
C ASN A 4 21.12 1.54 56.86
N GLU A 5 20.84 0.27 56.59
CA GLU A 5 20.81 -0.43 55.31
C GLU A 5 19.34 -0.79 54.99
N THR A 6 19.07 -1.13 53.72
CA THR A 6 17.82 -1.71 53.16
C THR A 6 16.64 -0.73 52.95
N ALA A 7 15.85 -0.79 51.86
CA ALA A 7 15.46 -1.94 51.06
C ALA A 7 15.26 -1.62 49.56
N GLU A 8 15.55 -2.64 48.74
CA GLU A 8 15.13 -2.77 47.35
C GLU A 8 13.60 -2.78 47.28
N GLU A 9 13.02 -1.90 46.46
CA GLU A 9 11.61 -2.00 46.08
C GLU A 9 11.54 -2.70 44.73
N SER A 10 11.46 -4.02 44.79
CA SER A 10 11.01 -4.86 43.69
C SER A 10 9.59 -4.46 43.32
N VAL A 11 9.44 -3.73 42.22
CA VAL A 11 8.12 -3.52 41.59
C VAL A 11 7.74 -4.81 40.86
N ASP A 12 7.38 -5.83 41.63
CA ASP A 12 6.73 -7.05 41.14
C ASP A 12 5.23 -6.93 41.41
N GLY A 13 4.57 -6.12 40.57
CA GLY A 13 3.12 -6.03 40.50
C GLY A 13 2.59 -6.94 39.39
N PRO A 14 1.38 -7.52 39.54
CA PRO A 14 0.77 -8.34 38.50
C PRO A 14 0.56 -7.50 37.23
N TYR A 15 1.29 -7.81 36.17
CA TYR A 15 1.11 -7.21 34.85
C TYR A 15 -0.31 -7.50 34.35
N TYR A 16 -1.09 -6.45 34.07
CA TYR A 16 -2.40 -6.56 33.45
C TYR A 16 -2.31 -6.12 32.00
N LEU A 17 -2.88 -6.92 31.10
CA LEU A 17 -3.08 -6.56 29.70
C LEU A 17 -4.20 -5.51 29.65
N GLU A 18 -3.82 -4.25 29.44
CA GLU A 18 -4.78 -3.20 29.11
C GLU A 18 -5.40 -3.53 27.75
N LYS A 19 -6.71 -3.81 27.75
CA LYS A 19 -7.47 -4.00 26.52
C LYS A 19 -7.61 -2.64 25.84
N VAL A 20 -6.67 -2.34 24.94
CA VAL A 20 -6.82 -1.23 23.99
C VAL A 20 -7.87 -1.65 22.98
N SER A 21 -9.09 -1.17 23.15
CA SER A 21 -10.13 -1.25 22.13
C SER A 21 -9.72 -0.34 20.97
N ILE A 22 -9.27 -0.94 19.87
CA ILE A 22 -9.18 -0.24 18.59
C ILE A 22 -10.63 0.16 18.25
N PRO A 23 -10.94 1.46 18.07
CA PRO A 23 -12.28 1.86 17.69
C PRO A 23 -12.66 1.10 16.41
N GLU A 24 -13.81 0.43 16.43
CA GLU A 24 -14.36 -0.23 15.24
C GLU A 24 -14.46 0.86 14.15
N ASP A 25 -13.69 0.66 13.07
CA ASP A 25 -13.76 1.51 11.90
C ASP A 25 -15.22 1.53 11.45
N SER A 26 -15.82 2.71 11.44
CA SER A 26 -17.10 2.93 10.77
C SER A 26 -16.92 2.51 9.32
N GLU A 27 -17.41 1.31 8.96
CA GLU A 27 -17.61 0.91 7.57
C GLU A 27 -18.54 1.95 6.93
N ASP A 28 -17.96 2.95 6.28
CA ASP A 28 -18.66 3.66 5.22
C ASP A 28 -18.99 2.56 4.19
N GLY A 29 -20.29 2.30 3.96
CA GLY A 29 -20.82 1.17 3.19
C GLY A 29 -20.52 1.22 1.68
N PHE A 30 -19.33 1.72 1.33
CA PHE A 30 -18.74 1.69 0.01
C PHE A 30 -17.76 0.53 -0.07
N ASP A 31 -18.09 -0.44 -0.92
CA ASP A 31 -17.18 -1.51 -1.32
C ASP A 31 -15.97 -0.90 -2.03
N TYR A 32 -14.80 -0.98 -1.38
CA TYR A 32 -13.53 -0.69 -2.01
C TYR A 32 -13.21 -1.83 -2.96
N GLU A 33 -13.55 -1.65 -4.23
CA GLU A 33 -13.16 -2.58 -5.28
C GLU A 33 -11.61 -2.56 -5.37
N GLU A 34 -11.00 -3.72 -5.12
CA GLU A 34 -9.56 -3.92 -5.28
C GLU A 34 -9.21 -3.59 -6.72
N ILE A 35 -8.50 -2.47 -6.94
CA ILE A 35 -8.00 -2.11 -8.26
C ILE A 35 -7.01 -3.21 -8.62
N THR A 36 -7.42 -4.15 -9.45
CA THR A 36 -6.50 -5.04 -10.14
C THR A 36 -5.50 -4.13 -10.82
N VAL A 37 -4.23 -4.24 -10.41
CA VAL A 37 -3.11 -3.55 -11.05
C VAL A 37 -3.00 -4.14 -12.46
N GLU A 38 -3.90 -3.72 -13.36
CA GLU A 38 -3.62 -3.79 -14.78
C GLU A 38 -2.40 -2.92 -14.99
N GLU A 39 -1.38 -3.51 -15.63
CA GLU A 39 -0.06 -2.98 -15.92
C GLU A 39 -0.09 -1.65 -16.70
N GLU A 40 -0.67 -0.58 -16.16
CA GLU A 40 -0.48 0.76 -16.67
C GLU A 40 0.63 1.42 -15.86
N SER A 41 1.82 1.25 -16.43
CA SER A 41 3.12 1.73 -15.99
C SER A 41 3.08 3.16 -15.45
N ILE A 42 3.02 3.32 -14.13
CA ILE A 42 3.50 4.52 -13.46
C ILE A 42 4.99 4.31 -13.21
N SER A 43 5.78 4.97 -14.07
CA SER A 43 7.24 4.97 -14.07
C SER A 43 7.81 5.48 -12.74
N GLU A 44 8.75 4.67 -12.23
CA GLU A 44 9.97 5.02 -11.48
C GLU A 44 9.83 5.89 -10.22
N GLY A 45 9.84 5.19 -9.09
CA GLY A 45 10.28 5.69 -7.79
C GLY A 45 10.63 4.49 -6.92
N GLU A 46 11.88 4.03 -7.05
CA GLU A 46 12.44 2.84 -6.41
C GLU A 46 12.22 2.82 -4.88
N GLU A 47 11.22 2.05 -4.44
CA GLU A 47 11.24 1.24 -3.23
C GLU A 47 10.09 0.22 -3.36
N ASP A 48 10.34 -0.76 -4.23
CA ASP A 48 9.49 -1.92 -4.46
C ASP A 48 9.20 -2.64 -3.13
N LEU A 49 7.94 -3.00 -2.88
CA LEU A 49 7.51 -3.74 -1.69
C LEU A 49 8.34 -5.02 -1.51
N GLU A 50 8.74 -5.63 -2.64
CA GLU A 50 9.63 -6.79 -2.66
C GLU A 50 11.04 -6.47 -2.15
N ALA A 51 11.57 -5.27 -2.44
CA ALA A 51 12.85 -4.80 -1.89
C ALA A 51 12.77 -4.55 -0.38
N ALA A 52 11.65 -4.01 0.11
CA ALA A 52 11.42 -3.83 1.55
C ALA A 52 11.30 -5.17 2.30
N VAL A 53 10.58 -6.15 1.72
CA VAL A 53 10.45 -7.50 2.26
C VAL A 53 11.79 -8.24 2.26
N LYS A 54 12.59 -8.09 1.19
CA LYS A 54 13.93 -8.67 1.11
C LYS A 54 14.89 -8.05 2.13
N ALA A 55 14.87 -6.73 2.31
CA ALA A 55 15.70 -6.05 3.31
C ALA A 55 15.35 -6.46 4.76
N LEU A 56 14.08 -6.74 5.04
CA LEU A 56 13.65 -7.29 6.33
C LEU A 56 14.16 -8.72 6.55
N ARG A 57 14.16 -9.55 5.50
CA ARG A 57 14.65 -10.93 5.55
C ARG A 57 16.17 -11.00 5.72
N ASP A 58 16.90 -10.18 4.98
CA ASP A 58 18.37 -10.08 5.06
C ASP A 58 18.83 -9.51 6.42
N ARG A 59 18.03 -8.64 7.07
CA ARG A 59 18.29 -8.19 8.44
C ARG A 59 18.10 -9.28 9.48
N PHE A 60 17.22 -10.25 9.23
CA PHE A 60 16.99 -11.37 10.14
C PHE A 60 18.12 -12.40 10.02
N ASP A 61 18.52 -12.76 8.78
CA ASP A 61 19.61 -13.71 8.51
C ASP A 61 21.03 -13.15 8.79
N GLY A 62 21.21 -11.83 8.74
CA GLY A 62 22.50 -11.17 8.99
C GLY A 62 22.93 -11.08 10.46
N SER A 63 22.11 -11.53 11.40
CA SER A 63 22.38 -11.44 12.85
C SER A 63 22.95 -12.73 13.48
N GLU A 64 23.12 -13.79 12.68
CA GLU A 64 23.53 -15.12 13.19
C GLU A 64 25.00 -15.49 12.95
N SER A 65 25.86 -14.56 12.53
CA SER A 65 27.28 -14.87 12.31
C SER A 65 28.25 -13.81 12.80
N VAL A 66 29.28 -14.30 13.48
CA VAL A 66 30.52 -13.65 13.94
C VAL A 66 30.50 -13.08 15.37
N ILE A 67 30.49 -13.99 16.35
CA ILE A 67 31.23 -13.80 17.62
C ILE A 67 32.42 -14.78 17.59
N GLN A 68 33.56 -14.35 17.05
CA GLN A 68 34.85 -14.97 17.33
C GLN A 68 35.54 -14.15 18.43
N ARG A 69 35.54 -14.70 19.66
CA ARG A 69 36.42 -14.22 20.74
C ARG A 69 37.74 -14.99 20.68
N PRO A 70 38.90 -14.32 20.79
CA PRO A 70 40.18 -14.99 20.96
C PRO A 70 40.27 -15.52 22.40
N SER A 71 40.36 -16.84 22.57
CA SER A 71 40.65 -17.47 23.85
C SER A 71 42.14 -17.34 24.13
N SER A 72 42.50 -16.47 25.08
CA SER A 72 43.79 -16.54 25.76
C SER A 72 43.85 -17.80 26.61
N ASP A 73 44.93 -18.56 26.49
CA ASP A 73 45.28 -19.64 27.40
C ASP A 73 45.30 -19.16 28.85
N LYS A 74 44.24 -19.50 29.58
CA LYS A 74 44.29 -19.71 31.03
C LYS A 74 43.66 -21.06 31.26
N GLN A 75 44.48 -21.99 31.75
CA GLN A 75 44.06 -23.34 32.10
C GLN A 75 42.74 -23.28 32.88
N PRO A 76 41.71 -24.02 32.47
CA PRO A 76 40.53 -24.13 33.30
C PRO A 76 40.96 -24.86 34.57
N ILE A 77 40.79 -24.21 35.72
CA ILE A 77 40.56 -24.94 36.95
C ILE A 77 39.38 -25.85 36.61
N THR A 78 39.66 -27.13 36.45
CA THR A 78 38.64 -28.14 36.22
C THR A 78 37.69 -28.06 37.39
N ALA A 79 36.54 -27.42 37.20
CA ALA A 79 35.35 -27.69 37.99
C ALA A 79 34.99 -29.13 37.67
N ILE A 80 35.65 -30.06 38.37
CA ILE A 80 35.37 -31.47 38.32
C ILE A 80 34.00 -31.58 38.98
N PRO A 81 32.94 -31.96 38.26
CA PRO A 81 31.68 -32.21 38.90
C PRO A 81 31.93 -33.33 39.92
N GLU A 82 31.72 -33.07 41.21
CA GLU A 82 31.98 -34.08 42.23
C GLU A 82 31.10 -35.30 41.90
N VAL A 83 31.75 -36.45 41.75
CA VAL A 83 31.05 -37.73 41.67
C VAL A 83 30.31 -37.88 43.01
N VAL A 84 29.09 -38.43 42.98
CA VAL A 84 28.21 -38.54 44.18
C VAL A 84 28.95 -39.10 45.39
N ASP A 85 29.89 -40.01 45.18
CA ASP A 85 30.67 -40.60 46.27
C ASP A 85 31.70 -39.65 46.88
N ASP A 86 32.32 -38.76 46.11
CA ASP A 86 33.19 -37.70 46.62
C ASP A 86 32.40 -36.68 47.46
N PHE A 87 31.21 -36.28 46.99
CA PHE A 87 30.31 -35.42 47.76
C PHE A 87 29.93 -36.07 49.11
N LEU A 88 29.53 -37.35 49.10
CA LEU A 88 29.15 -38.07 50.31
C LEU A 88 30.34 -38.27 51.26
N ARG A 89 31.53 -38.60 50.74
CA ARG A 89 32.77 -38.71 51.53
C ARG A 89 33.11 -37.37 52.19
N ASN A 90 33.09 -36.28 51.43
CA ASN A 90 33.35 -34.93 51.92
C ASN A 90 32.32 -34.48 52.95
N PHE A 91 31.03 -34.78 52.73
CA PHE A 91 29.95 -34.46 53.65
C PHE A 91 30.09 -35.20 54.99
N LEU A 92 30.26 -36.53 54.95
CA LEU A 92 30.38 -37.35 56.16
C LEU A 92 31.64 -37.00 56.96
N ALA A 93 32.75 -36.70 56.28
CA ALA A 93 33.99 -36.24 56.92
C ALA A 93 33.81 -34.87 57.59
N LYS A 94 33.19 -33.90 56.90
CA LYS A 94 32.97 -32.53 57.44
C LYS A 94 32.03 -32.52 58.65
N MET A 95 31.05 -33.42 58.69
CA MET A 95 30.11 -33.55 59.80
C MET A 95 30.65 -34.42 60.96
N GLY A 96 31.90 -34.91 60.89
CA GLY A 96 32.51 -35.71 61.94
C GLY A 96 31.94 -37.12 62.11
N MET A 97 31.21 -37.63 61.11
CA MET A 97 30.56 -38.94 61.13
C MET A 97 31.52 -40.05 60.67
N HIS A 98 32.67 -40.17 61.32
CA HIS A 98 33.75 -41.06 60.88
C HIS A 98 33.36 -42.54 60.84
N ARG A 99 32.57 -43.04 61.81
CA ARG A 99 32.10 -44.44 61.79
C ARG A 99 31.20 -44.73 60.58
N THR A 100 30.32 -43.80 60.22
CA THR A 100 29.44 -43.92 59.07
C THR A 100 30.22 -43.79 57.77
N LEU A 101 31.23 -42.92 57.73
CA LEU A 101 32.17 -42.83 56.62
C LEU A 101 32.92 -44.14 56.40
N ASP A 102 33.45 -44.75 57.47
CA ASP A 102 34.19 -46.02 57.40
C ASP A 102 33.29 -47.17 56.90
N CYS A 103 32.05 -47.26 57.41
CA CYS A 103 31.06 -48.22 56.91
C CYS A 103 30.73 -47.97 55.43
N PHE A 104 30.43 -46.72 55.07
CA PHE A 104 30.13 -46.34 53.69
C PHE A 104 31.28 -46.68 52.73
N GLN A 105 32.52 -46.35 53.09
CA GLN A 105 33.69 -46.68 52.29
C GLN A 105 33.83 -48.19 52.09
N THR A 106 33.66 -48.96 53.15
CA THR A 106 33.78 -50.43 53.10
C THR A 106 32.73 -51.03 52.19
N GLU A 107 31.46 -50.64 52.35
CA GLU A 107 30.34 -51.12 51.52
C GLU A 107 30.47 -50.66 50.07
N TRP A 108 30.92 -49.42 49.84
CA TRP A 108 31.14 -48.87 48.51
C TRP A 108 32.22 -49.62 47.73
N PHE A 109 33.36 -49.89 48.37
CA PHE A 109 34.44 -50.69 47.76
C PHE A 109 34.01 -52.13 47.53
N GLU A 110 33.24 -52.73 48.44
CA GLU A 110 32.70 -54.08 48.29
C GLU A 110 31.73 -54.17 47.11
N MET A 111 30.83 -53.20 46.95
CA MET A 111 29.91 -53.17 45.82
C MET A 111 30.59 -52.85 44.49
N LEU A 112 31.67 -52.05 44.51
CA LEU A 112 32.51 -51.78 43.35
C LEU A 112 33.25 -53.04 42.88
N GLN A 113 33.86 -53.79 43.79
CA GLN A 113 34.56 -55.05 43.49
C GLN A 113 33.61 -56.15 43.00
N LYS A 114 32.37 -56.18 43.51
CA LYS A 114 31.31 -57.10 43.05
C LYS A 114 30.70 -56.67 41.71
N GLY A 115 31.13 -55.56 41.11
CA GLY A 115 30.63 -55.07 39.82
C GLY A 115 29.14 -54.74 39.81
N THR A 116 28.52 -54.62 40.98
CA THR A 116 27.07 -54.36 41.14
C THR A 116 26.78 -52.86 41.02
N LEU A 117 27.82 -52.04 41.20
CA LEU A 117 27.73 -50.59 41.22
C LEU A 117 28.01 -50.05 39.81
N LYS A 118 26.95 -49.62 39.12
CA LYS A 118 27.04 -49.00 37.78
C LYS A 118 27.54 -47.57 37.92
N THR A 119 28.85 -47.38 38.00
CA THR A 119 29.50 -46.08 38.12
C THR A 119 29.13 -45.10 37.01
N GLU A 120 28.75 -45.60 35.83
CA GLU A 120 28.27 -44.81 34.69
C GLU A 120 26.87 -44.21 34.87
N GLN A 121 26.07 -44.70 35.83
CA GLN A 121 24.72 -44.20 36.13
C GLN A 121 24.68 -43.25 37.33
N ILE A 122 25.82 -43.03 37.98
CA ILE A 122 25.95 -42.14 39.13
C ILE A 122 26.12 -40.74 38.57
N GLY A 123 24.98 -40.06 38.39
CA GLY A 123 24.94 -38.71 37.85
C GLY A 123 25.76 -37.76 38.71
N PHE A 124 26.43 -36.80 38.08
CA PHE A 124 27.16 -35.75 38.78
C PHE A 124 26.18 -34.88 39.58
N ILE A 125 26.56 -34.49 40.79
CA ILE A 125 25.81 -33.48 41.56
C ILE A 125 26.40 -32.13 41.15
N PRO A 126 25.66 -31.27 40.43
CA PRO A 126 26.12 -29.91 40.21
C PRO A 126 26.27 -29.24 41.57
N ASP A 127 27.42 -28.61 41.82
CA ASP A 127 27.53 -27.77 42.99
C ASP A 127 26.49 -26.64 42.91
N ALA A 128 26.07 -26.11 44.07
CA ALA A 128 25.08 -25.04 44.13
C ALA A 128 25.49 -23.82 43.28
N TYR A 129 26.81 -23.63 43.08
CA TYR A 129 27.39 -22.62 42.22
C TYR A 129 27.06 -22.84 40.74
N THR A 130 27.25 -24.06 40.22
CA THR A 130 26.92 -24.42 38.83
C THR A 130 25.42 -24.27 38.57
N HIS A 131 24.58 -24.67 39.52
CA HIS A 131 23.13 -24.48 39.38
C HIS A 131 22.74 -23.00 39.33
N ASN A 132 23.30 -22.18 40.22
CA ASN A 132 23.08 -20.73 40.21
C ASN A 132 23.57 -20.08 38.91
N GLN A 133 24.68 -20.55 38.34
CA GLN A 133 25.20 -20.05 37.07
C GLN A 133 24.27 -20.39 35.89
N LEU A 134 23.71 -21.60 35.87
CA LEU A 134 22.72 -22.00 34.87
C LEU A 134 21.45 -21.15 34.96
N LEU A 135 20.92 -20.97 36.17
CA LEU A 135 19.75 -20.12 36.41
C LEU A 135 20.00 -18.65 36.02
N ASP A 136 21.17 -18.10 36.33
CA ASP A 136 21.54 -16.74 35.94
C ASP A 136 21.65 -16.58 34.41
N ASN A 137 22.19 -17.59 33.72
CA ASN A 137 22.22 -17.62 32.26
C ASN A 137 20.81 -17.71 31.65
N GLU A 138 19.93 -18.52 32.24
CA GLU A 138 18.54 -18.65 31.80
C GLU A 138 17.76 -17.34 32.02
N LEU A 139 17.91 -16.72 33.19
CA LEU A 139 17.34 -15.39 33.47
C LEU A 139 17.82 -14.35 32.45
N LYS A 140 19.12 -14.32 32.13
CA LYS A 140 19.68 -13.42 31.11
C LYS A 140 19.15 -13.70 29.71
N ASN A 141 18.93 -14.97 29.35
CA ASN A 141 18.31 -15.36 28.08
C ASN A 141 16.87 -14.83 28.01
N ILE A 142 16.05 -15.15 29.01
CA ILE A 142 14.63 -14.74 29.07
C ILE A 142 14.50 -13.21 29.07
N GLN A 143 15.37 -12.51 29.81
CA GLN A 143 15.37 -11.05 29.83
C GLN A 143 15.64 -10.47 28.44
N ARG A 144 16.62 -11.01 27.70
CA ARG A 144 16.89 -10.61 26.32
C ARG A 144 15.73 -10.89 25.38
N GLU A 145 15.12 -12.07 25.47
CA GLU A 145 13.95 -12.42 24.66
C GLU A 145 12.78 -11.46 24.93
N ARG A 146 12.50 -11.17 26.20
CA ARG A 146 11.47 -10.19 26.59
C ARG A 146 11.76 -8.80 26.02
N ASP A 147 13.00 -8.34 26.06
CA ASP A 147 13.36 -7.03 25.50
C ASP A 147 13.26 -7.01 23.96
N ASN A 148 13.64 -8.10 23.30
CA ASN A 148 13.46 -8.26 21.86
C ASN A 148 11.98 -8.23 21.46
N TYR A 149 11.12 -8.98 22.16
CA TYR A 149 9.67 -8.96 21.90
C TYR A 149 9.05 -7.60 22.18
N LYS A 150 9.48 -6.93 23.24
CA LYS A 150 9.05 -5.56 23.56
C LYS A 150 9.41 -4.61 22.42
N GLN A 151 10.64 -4.66 21.90
CA GLN A 151 11.07 -3.82 20.79
C GLN A 151 10.29 -4.14 19.50
N ALA A 152 10.12 -5.42 19.16
CA ALA A 152 9.35 -5.85 18.00
C ALA A 152 7.89 -5.38 18.08
N ALA A 153 7.26 -5.47 19.25
CA ALA A 153 5.91 -4.98 19.47
C ALA A 153 5.80 -3.46 19.29
N PHE A 154 6.78 -2.68 19.76
CA PHE A 154 6.81 -1.24 19.53
C PHE A 154 6.97 -0.89 18.05
N GLN A 155 7.88 -1.54 17.33
CA GLN A 155 8.08 -1.32 15.89
C GLN A 155 6.83 -1.70 15.08
N ALA A 156 6.17 -2.80 15.44
CA ALA A 156 4.90 -3.19 14.85
C ALA A 156 3.81 -2.13 15.11
N GLY A 157 3.73 -1.61 16.34
CA GLY A 157 2.83 -0.52 16.70
C GLY A 157 3.06 0.75 15.88
N GLU A 158 4.31 1.17 15.70
CA GLU A 158 4.66 2.32 14.85
C GLU A 158 4.26 2.09 13.38
N THR A 159 4.46 0.88 12.87
CA THR A 159 4.11 0.51 11.50
C THR A 159 2.60 0.54 11.29
N ILE A 160 1.82 0.01 12.24
CA ILE A 160 0.35 0.06 12.20
C ILE A 160 -0.15 1.50 12.11
N VAL A 161 0.40 2.41 12.93
CA VAL A 161 0.01 3.83 12.89
C VAL A 161 0.32 4.47 11.54
N LYS A 162 1.45 4.13 10.91
CA LYS A 162 1.78 4.62 9.55
C LYS A 162 0.80 4.08 8.51
N LEU A 163 0.53 2.79 8.52
CA LEU A 163 -0.41 2.15 7.58
C LEU A 163 -1.85 2.69 7.74
N GLN A 164 -2.29 2.95 8.98
CA GLN A 164 -3.59 3.57 9.24
C GLN A 164 -3.67 4.98 8.63
N LYS A 165 -2.63 5.80 8.79
CA LYS A 165 -2.59 7.13 8.17
C LYS A 165 -2.64 7.07 6.65
N GLU A 166 -1.90 6.15 6.04
CA GLU A 166 -1.88 5.98 4.58
C GLU A 166 -3.25 5.49 4.07
N ARG A 167 -3.83 4.49 4.74
CA ARG A 167 -5.19 4.01 4.48
C ARG A 167 -6.20 5.16 4.56
N ASP A 168 -6.16 5.96 5.63
CA ASP A 168 -7.10 7.05 5.85
C ASP A 168 -6.92 8.17 4.80
N PHE A 169 -5.67 8.43 4.39
CA PHE A 169 -5.36 9.32 3.28
C PHE A 169 -5.98 8.84 1.97
N HIS A 170 -5.78 7.56 1.61
CA HIS A 170 -6.38 6.97 0.41
C HIS A 170 -7.91 7.00 0.45
N ARG A 171 -8.50 6.67 1.60
CA ARG A 171 -9.96 6.75 1.80
C ARG A 171 -10.49 8.16 1.57
N LEU A 172 -9.86 9.16 2.20
CA LEU A 172 -10.26 10.56 2.05
C LEU A 172 -10.12 11.04 0.60
N GLN A 173 -8.99 10.71 -0.03
CA GLN A 173 -8.71 11.10 -1.41
C GLN A 173 -9.69 10.47 -2.39
N HIS A 174 -9.99 9.17 -2.22
CA HIS A 174 -11.00 8.49 -3.03
C HIS A 174 -12.37 9.16 -2.90
N THR A 175 -12.84 9.44 -1.68
CA THR A 175 -14.11 10.12 -1.44
C THR A 175 -14.16 11.49 -2.12
N ARG A 176 -13.06 12.26 -2.05
CA ARG A 176 -12.95 13.55 -2.76
C ARG A 176 -13.07 13.38 -4.27
N VAL A 177 -12.34 12.44 -4.86
CA VAL A 177 -12.37 12.18 -6.32
C VAL A 177 -13.77 11.75 -6.75
N VAL A 178 -14.47 10.93 -5.97
CA VAL A 178 -15.85 10.53 -6.26
C VAL A 178 -16.79 11.73 -6.26
N GLN A 179 -16.65 12.64 -5.30
CA GLN A 179 -17.45 13.88 -5.27
C GLN A 179 -17.19 14.76 -6.50
N GLU A 180 -15.93 14.95 -6.87
CA GLU A 180 -15.54 15.72 -8.07
C GLU A 180 -16.06 15.05 -9.35
N LYS A 181 -15.95 13.71 -9.46
CA LYS A 181 -16.52 12.92 -10.55
C LYS A 181 -18.02 13.14 -10.69
N ASN A 182 -18.76 13.05 -9.58
CA ASN A 182 -20.21 13.20 -9.59
C ASN A 182 -20.63 14.61 -10.01
N ARG A 183 -19.91 15.64 -9.55
CA ARG A 183 -20.12 17.02 -10.00
C ARG A 183 -19.91 17.19 -11.50
N LEU A 184 -18.83 16.64 -12.05
CA LEU A 184 -18.57 16.67 -13.49
C LEU A 184 -19.65 15.92 -14.29
N ILE A 185 -20.12 14.78 -13.78
CA ILE A 185 -21.23 14.04 -14.40
C ILE A 185 -22.49 14.90 -14.48
N GLU A 186 -22.82 15.64 -13.42
CA GLU A 186 -23.97 16.56 -13.42
C GLU A 186 -23.81 17.69 -14.44
N ASP A 187 -22.62 18.29 -14.51
CA ASP A 187 -22.34 19.36 -15.46
C ASP A 187 -22.41 18.85 -16.91
N ILE A 188 -21.90 17.65 -17.20
CA ILE A 188 -22.03 17.00 -18.51
C ILE A 188 -23.52 16.77 -18.85
N LYS A 189 -24.33 16.29 -17.90
CA LYS A 189 -25.78 16.09 -18.10
C LYS A 189 -26.47 17.43 -18.43
N ARG A 190 -26.15 18.50 -17.70
CA ARG A 190 -26.69 19.84 -17.94
C ARG A 190 -26.29 20.34 -19.34
N LEU A 191 -25.03 20.16 -19.72
CA LEU A 191 -24.51 20.58 -21.02
C LEU A 191 -25.19 19.83 -22.17
N LYS A 192 -25.32 18.49 -22.06
CA LYS A 192 -26.04 17.67 -23.05
C LYS A 192 -27.48 18.14 -23.24
N LYS A 193 -28.18 18.45 -22.14
CA LYS A 193 -29.55 19.00 -22.20
C LYS A 193 -29.60 20.35 -22.92
N HIS A 194 -28.62 21.22 -22.67
CA HIS A 194 -28.51 22.52 -23.34
C HIS A 194 -28.25 22.38 -24.85
N TYR A 195 -27.35 21.49 -25.28
CA TYR A 195 -27.12 21.23 -26.71
C TYR A 195 -28.34 20.61 -27.40
N ALA A 196 -29.02 19.66 -26.76
CA ALA A 196 -30.26 19.10 -27.28
C ALA A 196 -31.35 20.18 -27.48
N SER A 197 -31.33 21.25 -26.68
CA SER A 197 -32.27 22.37 -26.83
C SER A 197 -31.98 23.28 -28.03
N TYR A 198 -30.73 23.36 -28.51
CA TYR A 198 -30.38 24.11 -29.72
C TYR A 198 -30.73 23.38 -31.01
N GLU A 199 -30.81 22.06 -30.96
CA GLU A 199 -31.02 21.24 -32.15
C GLU A 199 -32.30 21.61 -32.93
N PRO A 200 -33.48 21.85 -32.28
CA PRO A 200 -34.66 22.35 -32.97
C PRO A 200 -34.44 23.71 -33.65
N ALA A 201 -33.72 24.64 -33.01
CA ALA A 201 -33.45 25.96 -33.58
C ALA A 201 -32.58 25.87 -34.84
N LEU A 202 -31.56 25.00 -34.82
CA LEU A 202 -30.72 24.72 -35.99
C LEU A 202 -31.52 24.07 -37.12
N ARG A 203 -32.40 23.10 -36.81
CA ARG A 203 -33.29 22.49 -37.81
C ARG A 203 -34.19 23.53 -38.47
N GLN A 204 -34.84 24.38 -37.67
CA GLN A 204 -35.70 25.45 -38.20
C GLN A 204 -34.92 26.45 -39.08
N LEU A 205 -33.70 26.80 -38.70
CA LEU A 205 -32.86 27.69 -39.50
C LEU A 205 -32.49 27.04 -40.84
N ASN A 206 -32.13 25.76 -40.84
CA ASN A 206 -31.84 25.01 -42.06
C ASN A 206 -33.08 24.89 -42.97
N GLU A 207 -34.26 24.61 -42.41
CA GLU A 207 -35.52 24.58 -43.17
C GLU A 207 -35.81 25.92 -43.84
N LYS A 208 -35.68 27.03 -43.10
CA LYS A 208 -35.83 28.40 -43.64
C LYS A 208 -34.81 28.68 -44.74
N TYR A 209 -33.55 28.30 -44.54
CA TYR A 209 -32.51 28.46 -45.56
C TYR A 209 -32.86 27.71 -46.85
N GLN A 210 -33.27 26.45 -46.74
CA GLN A 210 -33.70 25.65 -47.88
C GLN A 210 -34.94 26.22 -48.58
N MET A 211 -35.90 26.77 -47.82
CA MET A 211 -37.05 27.48 -48.41
C MET A 211 -36.63 28.71 -49.20
N VAL A 212 -35.78 29.57 -48.64
CA VAL A 212 -35.28 30.78 -49.30
C VAL A 212 -34.49 30.42 -50.55
N LEU A 213 -33.67 29.37 -50.53
CA LEU A 213 -32.97 28.87 -51.71
C LEU A 213 -33.94 28.45 -52.83
N ARG A 214 -34.99 27.69 -52.51
CA ARG A 214 -36.02 27.29 -53.48
C ARG A 214 -36.76 28.49 -54.05
N GLN A 215 -37.15 29.45 -53.21
CA GLN A 215 -37.81 30.69 -53.66
C GLN A 215 -36.90 31.54 -54.54
N LYS A 216 -35.62 31.69 -54.18
CA LYS A 216 -34.62 32.40 -55.00
C LYS A 216 -34.50 31.76 -56.39
N MET A 217 -34.49 30.43 -56.46
CA MET A 217 -34.46 29.71 -57.74
C MET A 217 -35.71 30.01 -58.59
N LEU A 218 -36.90 29.96 -58.00
CA LEU A 218 -38.15 30.29 -58.69
C LEU A 218 -38.17 31.75 -59.20
N ILE A 219 -37.72 32.70 -58.37
CA ILE A 219 -37.62 34.12 -58.75
C ILE A 219 -36.62 34.30 -59.89
N SER A 220 -35.49 33.58 -59.88
CA SER A 220 -34.52 33.64 -60.98
C SER A 220 -35.13 33.16 -62.28
N ILE A 221 -35.86 32.03 -62.27
CA ILE A 221 -36.54 31.49 -63.46
C ILE A 221 -37.58 32.48 -63.98
N GLU A 222 -38.39 33.06 -63.10
CA GLU A 222 -39.42 34.03 -63.50
C GLU A 222 -38.81 35.32 -64.06
N ARG A 223 -37.71 35.80 -63.45
CA ARG A 223 -36.94 36.93 -63.99
C ARG A 223 -36.38 36.62 -65.38
N ASP A 224 -35.84 35.43 -65.60
CA ASP A 224 -35.29 35.04 -66.90
C ASP A 224 -36.41 34.91 -67.95
N ARG A 225 -37.59 34.40 -67.56
CA ARG A 225 -38.80 34.35 -68.41
C ARG A 225 -39.25 35.74 -68.85
N ILE A 226 -39.39 36.68 -67.91
CA ILE A 226 -39.79 38.06 -68.19
C ILE A 226 -38.72 38.77 -69.03
N SER A 227 -37.43 38.60 -68.69
CA SER A 227 -36.31 39.15 -69.46
C SER A 227 -36.34 38.65 -70.91
N GLY A 228 -36.61 37.36 -71.13
CA GLY A 228 -36.79 36.79 -72.46
C GLY A 228 -37.97 37.38 -73.22
N GLN A 229 -39.12 37.59 -72.56
CA GLN A 229 -40.27 38.26 -73.16
C GLN A 229 -39.97 39.71 -73.55
N VAL A 230 -39.32 40.47 -72.66
CA VAL A 230 -38.91 41.86 -72.92
C VAL A 230 -37.92 41.92 -74.07
N HIS A 231 -36.92 41.03 -74.11
CA HIS A 231 -35.97 40.95 -75.21
C HIS A 231 -36.65 40.64 -76.55
N ASN A 232 -37.61 39.71 -76.56
CA ASN A 232 -38.39 39.38 -77.75
C ASN A 232 -39.23 40.58 -78.21
N LEU A 233 -39.94 41.25 -77.30
CA LEU A 233 -40.72 42.46 -77.61
C LEU A 233 -39.83 43.60 -78.13
N ASP A 234 -38.68 43.86 -77.50
CA ASP A 234 -37.70 44.86 -77.95
C ASP A 234 -37.17 44.53 -79.35
N SER A 235 -36.89 43.25 -79.62
CA SER A 235 -36.52 42.77 -80.96
C SER A 235 -37.65 43.00 -81.97
N THR A 236 -38.91 42.69 -81.63
CA THR A 236 -40.07 42.95 -82.49
C THR A 236 -40.26 44.45 -82.75
N CYS A 237 -40.14 45.30 -81.72
CA CYS A 237 -40.21 46.75 -81.84
C CYS A 237 -39.10 47.30 -82.76
N LYS A 238 -37.85 46.83 -82.62
CA LYS A 238 -36.72 47.19 -83.49
C LYS A 238 -36.94 46.79 -84.96
N MET A 239 -37.56 45.64 -85.21
CA MET A 239 -37.92 45.22 -86.57
C MET A 239 -39.03 46.11 -87.16
N HIS A 240 -40.07 46.42 -86.39
CA HIS A 240 -41.13 47.35 -86.80
C HIS A 240 -40.62 48.77 -87.04
N SER A 241 -39.73 49.29 -86.21
CA SER A 241 -39.11 50.62 -86.43
C SER A 241 -38.21 50.63 -87.67
N SER A 242 -37.54 49.51 -87.98
CA SER A 242 -36.72 49.38 -89.19
C SER A 242 -37.57 49.32 -90.47
N GLN A 243 -38.76 48.70 -90.43
CA GLN A 243 -39.71 48.69 -91.55
C GLN A 243 -40.34 50.08 -91.80
N ASN A 244 -40.69 50.81 -90.74
CA ASN A 244 -41.19 52.19 -90.85
C ASN A 244 -40.12 53.17 -91.39
N GLY A 245 -38.83 52.92 -91.14
CA GLY A 245 -37.72 53.68 -91.73
C GLY A 245 -37.54 53.43 -93.24
N GLN A 246 -37.93 52.26 -93.75
CA GLN A 246 -37.86 51.94 -95.19
C GLN A 246 -39.07 52.46 -95.98
N GLN A 247 -40.26 52.57 -95.39
CA GLN A 247 -41.41 53.22 -96.03
C GLN A 247 -41.23 54.74 -96.18
N LYS A 248 -40.56 55.42 -95.23
CA LYS A 248 -40.28 56.86 -95.34
C LYS A 248 -39.26 57.23 -96.43
N LYS A 249 -38.37 56.30 -96.83
CA LYS A 249 -37.45 56.49 -97.98
C LYS A 249 -38.09 56.25 -99.35
N ARG A 250 -39.26 55.60 -99.43
CA ARG A 250 -40.02 55.44 -100.68
C ARG A 250 -41.00 56.59 -100.94
N GLY A 251 -41.32 57.41 -99.94
CA GLY A 251 -42.28 58.53 -100.03
C GLY A 251 -41.72 59.90 -100.42
N THR A 252 -40.39 60.06 -100.58
CA THR A 252 -39.77 61.37 -100.90
C THR A 252 -39.14 61.46 -102.29
N CYS A 253 -39.49 60.58 -103.23
CA CYS A 253 -39.04 60.71 -104.64
C CYS A 253 -40.18 61.10 -105.61
N GLY A 254 -41.27 61.67 -105.11
CA GLY A 254 -42.32 62.22 -105.94
C GLY A 254 -42.98 63.41 -105.26
N LEU A 255 -42.45 64.62 -105.49
CA LEU A 255 -43.22 65.81 -105.85
C LEU A 255 -42.27 67.02 -106.05
N ILE A 256 -42.13 67.40 -107.33
CA ILE A 256 -42.11 68.76 -107.91
C ILE A 256 -40.92 69.69 -107.60
N ALA A 257 -40.03 69.88 -108.58
CA ALA A 257 -40.02 71.04 -109.49
C ALA A 257 -38.97 70.83 -110.60
#